data_AF-C5DRJ7-F1
#
_entry.id   AF-C5DRJ7-F1
#
_cell.length_a   1.000
_cell.length_b   1.000
_cell.length_c   1.000
_cell.angle_alpha   90.00
_cell.angle_beta   90.00
_cell.angle_gamma   90.00
#
_symmetry.space_group_name_H-M   'P 1'
#
loop_
_entity.id
_entity.type
_entity.pdbx_description
1 polymer ?
#
loop_
_entity_poly.entity_id
_entity_poly.type
_entity_poly.pdbx_seq_one_letter_code
_entity_poly.pdbx_strand_id
1 'polypeptide(L)'
;MTDYNADDARKLADEFKREGYFDQLKRDILTQKHDNDELPLEQSIRNNVASVVRKMVTDDENLIFKNRGSTSALIEAQLFKQGYKRLGEGEDGIQLEEYLNKVLNDSELTQGIKDKLNGLRPTDGGNESIQNDGSA
;
A
#
# COMPACT_ATOMS: atom_id res chain seq x y z
N MET A 1 -18.87 -6.85 -27.91
CA MET A 1 -17.78 -7.30 -27.03
C MET A 1 -16.71 -6.23 -27.14
N THR A 2 -16.66 -5.29 -26.19
CA THR A 2 -15.67 -4.21 -26.22
C THR A 2 -14.34 -4.77 -25.73
N ASP A 3 -13.39 -4.96 -26.65
CA ASP A 3 -11.98 -5.14 -26.31
C ASP A 3 -11.53 -3.88 -25.58
N TYR A 4 -11.54 -3.91 -24.24
CA TYR A 4 -10.83 -2.92 -23.45
C TYR A 4 -9.36 -3.07 -23.80
N ASN A 5 -8.86 -2.14 -24.62
CA ASN A 5 -7.50 -2.17 -25.13
C ASN A 5 -6.54 -2.13 -23.92
N ALA A 6 -5.69 -3.14 -23.78
CA ALA A 6 -4.77 -3.27 -22.63
C ALA A 6 -3.90 -2.01 -22.46
N ASP A 7 -3.69 -1.27 -23.55
CA ASP A 7 -3.00 0.02 -23.58
C ASP A 7 -3.75 1.12 -22.81
N ASP A 8 -5.08 1.17 -22.86
CA ASP A 8 -5.87 2.16 -22.13
C ASP A 8 -5.87 1.88 -20.62
N ALA A 9 -5.97 0.59 -20.26
CA ALA A 9 -5.86 0.16 -18.87
C ALA A 9 -4.48 0.48 -18.29
N ARG A 10 -3.41 0.26 -19.06
CA ARG A 10 -2.04 0.59 -18.67
C ARG A 10 -1.85 2.09 -18.52
N LYS A 11 -2.34 2.88 -19.49
CA LYS A 11 -2.28 4.34 -19.44
C LYS A 11 -2.99 4.92 -18.21
N LEU A 12 -4.19 4.42 -17.91
CA LEU A 12 -4.93 4.80 -16.69
C LEU A 12 -4.17 4.44 -15.42
N ALA A 13 -3.55 3.25 -15.36
CA ALA A 13 -2.75 2.84 -14.21
C ALA A 13 -1.50 3.72 -14.03
N ASP A 14 -0.85 4.10 -15.13
CA ASP A 14 0.32 4.98 -15.10
C ASP A 14 -0.06 6.41 -14.70
N GLU A 15 -1.18 6.93 -15.21
CA GLU A 15 -1.74 8.23 -14.80
C GLU A 15 -2.09 8.22 -13.30
N PHE A 16 -2.78 7.19 -12.83
CA PHE A 16 -3.14 7.02 -11.42
C PHE A 16 -1.92 7.02 -10.48
N LYS A 17 -0.82 6.38 -10.91
CA LYS A 17 0.46 6.41 -10.19
C LYS A 17 1.09 7.80 -10.23
N ARG A 18 1.08 8.46 -11.40
CA ARG A 18 1.67 9.79 -11.60
C ARG A 18 1.01 10.84 -10.71
N GLU A 19 -0.30 10.78 -10.55
CA GLU A 19 -1.07 11.67 -9.67
C GLU A 19 -0.85 11.38 -8.16
N GLY A 20 -0.06 10.35 -7.82
CA GLY A 20 0.30 10.03 -6.44
C GLY A 20 -0.81 9.37 -5.62
N TYR A 21 -1.90 8.93 -6.26
CA TYR A 21 -3.02 8.30 -5.55
C TYR A 21 -2.62 7.01 -4.84
N PHE A 22 -1.71 6.23 -5.43
CA PHE A 22 -1.20 5.02 -4.78
C PHE A 22 -0.41 5.34 -3.49
N ASP A 23 0.40 6.39 -3.52
CA ASP A 23 1.16 6.82 -2.34
C ASP A 23 0.25 7.42 -1.27
N GLN A 24 -0.81 8.13 -1.68
CA GLN A 24 -1.81 8.64 -0.74
C GLN A 24 -2.54 7.49 -0.05
N LEU A 25 -3.06 6.51 -0.80
CA LEU A 25 -3.76 5.36 -0.22
C LEU A 25 -2.88 4.57 0.75
N LYS A 26 -1.60 4.35 0.42
CA LYS A 26 -0.65 3.72 1.35
C LYS A 26 -0.49 4.54 2.64
N ARG A 27 -0.33 5.86 2.53
CA ARG A 27 -0.22 6.73 3.71
C ARG A 27 -1.49 6.68 4.56
N ASP A 28 -2.66 6.72 3.94
CA ASP A 28 -3.93 6.68 4.65
C ASP A 28 -4.06 5.37 5.44
N ILE A 29 -3.70 4.23 4.85
CA ILE A 29 -3.69 2.93 5.55
C ILE A 29 -2.68 2.92 6.71
N LEU A 30 -1.46 3.42 6.49
CA LEU A 30 -0.38 3.38 7.49
C LEU A 30 -0.60 4.34 8.68
N THR A 31 -1.38 5.40 8.48
CA THR A 31 -1.68 6.41 9.50
C THR A 31 -2.95 6.10 10.30
N GLN A 32 -3.77 5.15 9.85
CA GLN A 32 -4.90 4.65 10.60
C GLN A 32 -4.46 3.86 11.84
N LYS A 33 -5.30 3.88 12.87
CA LYS A 33 -5.12 3.05 14.05
C LYS A 33 -5.50 1.61 13.71
N HIS A 34 -4.75 0.66 14.25
CA HIS A 34 -5.05 -0.76 14.13
C HIS A 34 -5.83 -1.21 15.39
N ASP A 35 -7.05 -1.70 15.23
CA ASP A 35 -7.91 -2.16 16.35
C ASP A 35 -8.00 -1.13 17.51
N ASN A 36 -7.68 -1.57 18.74
CA ASN A 36 -7.72 -0.75 19.97
C ASN A 36 -6.38 -0.05 20.26
N ASP A 37 -5.45 -0.08 19.30
CA ASP A 37 -4.12 0.46 19.53
C ASP A 37 -4.17 1.99 19.58
N GLU A 38 -3.45 2.58 20.52
CA GLU A 38 -3.45 4.05 20.68
C GLU A 38 -2.64 4.74 19.56
N LEU A 39 -1.72 3.98 18.95
CA LEU A 39 -0.74 4.44 17.98
C LEU A 39 -1.20 4.17 16.53
N PRO A 40 -0.69 4.96 15.56
CA PRO A 40 -0.84 4.63 14.15
C PRO A 40 -0.19 3.29 13.81
N LEU A 41 -0.76 2.55 12.85
CA LEU A 41 -0.27 1.24 12.41
C LEU A 41 1.22 1.25 12.10
N GLU A 42 1.72 2.28 11.42
CA GLU A 42 3.15 2.40 11.11
C GLU A 42 4.03 2.36 12.38
N GLN A 43 3.60 3.05 13.44
CA GLN A 43 4.35 3.11 14.69
C GLN A 43 4.30 1.76 15.42
N SER A 44 3.16 1.09 15.43
CA SER A 44 3.01 -0.25 16.01
C SER A 44 3.89 -1.27 15.28
N ILE A 45 3.93 -1.25 13.95
CA ILE A 45 4.84 -2.09 13.15
C ILE A 45 6.30 -1.80 13.51
N ARG A 46 6.70 -0.53 13.60
CA ARG A 46 8.08 -0.14 13.96
C ARG A 46 8.46 -0.66 15.36
N ASN A 47 7.56 -0.55 16.33
CA ASN A 47 7.78 -1.03 17.69
C ASN A 47 7.96 -2.56 17.71
N ASN A 48 7.11 -3.29 16.98
CA ASN A 48 7.20 -4.75 16.90
C ASN A 48 8.47 -5.21 16.20
N VAL A 49 8.85 -4.57 15.09
CA VAL A 49 10.13 -4.84 14.42
C VAL A 49 11.30 -4.62 15.39
N ALA A 50 11.29 -3.52 16.14
CA ALA A 50 12.33 -3.24 17.13
C ALA A 50 12.39 -4.31 18.23
N SER A 51 11.24 -4.78 18.71
CA SER A 51 11.14 -5.87 19.70
C SER A 51 11.73 -7.18 19.15
N VAL A 52 11.35 -7.56 17.93
CA VAL A 52 11.87 -8.78 17.28
C VAL A 52 13.38 -8.67 17.04
N VAL A 53 13.87 -7.53 16.55
CA VAL A 53 15.31 -7.29 16.36
C VAL A 53 16.06 -7.42 17.68
N ARG A 54 15.55 -6.82 18.77
CA ARG A 54 16.17 -6.92 20.10
C ARG A 54 16.25 -8.37 20.55
N LYS A 55 15.16 -9.13 20.41
CA LYS A 55 15.13 -10.56 20.75
C LYS A 55 16.15 -11.35 19.93
N MET A 56 16.20 -11.13 18.62
CA MET A 56 17.19 -11.79 17.73
C MET A 56 18.63 -11.47 18.11
N VAL A 57 18.90 -10.23 18.53
CA VAL A 57 20.23 -9.80 18.99
C VAL A 57 20.57 -10.39 20.36
N THR A 58 19.60 -10.50 21.27
CA THR A 58 19.80 -11.21 22.55
C THR A 58 20.08 -12.69 22.33
N ASP A 59 19.41 -13.32 21.34
CA ASP A 59 19.62 -14.74 21.01
C ASP A 59 20.96 -14.98 20.29
N ASP A 60 21.47 -14.01 19.52
CA ASP A 60 22.80 -14.03 18.89
C ASP A 60 23.47 -12.65 18.90
N GLU A 61 24.27 -12.39 19.94
CA GLU A 61 25.01 -11.12 20.10
C GLU A 61 26.00 -10.85 18.95
N ASN A 62 26.43 -11.89 18.20
CA ASN A 62 27.31 -11.72 17.05
C ASN A 62 26.69 -10.89 15.93
N LEU A 63 25.35 -10.72 15.93
CA LEU A 63 24.65 -9.86 15.00
C LEU A 63 25.04 -8.38 15.16
N ILE A 64 25.43 -7.94 16.36
CA ILE A 64 25.89 -6.57 16.64
C ILE A 64 27.28 -6.30 16.03
N PHE A 65 28.13 -7.32 16.00
CA PHE A 65 29.53 -7.20 15.60
C PHE A 65 29.76 -7.35 14.09
N LYS A 66 28.73 -7.77 13.34
CA LYS A 66 28.75 -7.85 11.88
C LYS A 66 28.48 -6.48 11.25
N ASN A 67 28.81 -6.34 9.96
CA ASN A 67 28.50 -5.12 9.20
C ASN A 67 26.99 -4.82 9.29
N ARG A 68 26.64 -3.61 9.75
CA ARG A 68 25.25 -3.18 9.97
C ARG A 68 24.37 -3.43 8.74
N GLY A 69 24.90 -3.22 7.54
CA GLY A 69 24.15 -3.47 6.29
C GLY A 69 23.79 -4.94 6.09
N SER A 70 24.72 -5.85 6.34
CA SER A 70 24.48 -7.30 6.18
C SER A 70 23.58 -7.86 7.27
N THR A 71 23.69 -7.33 8.50
CA THR A 71 22.80 -7.71 9.61
C THR A 71 21.37 -7.28 9.34
N SER A 72 21.14 -6.04 8.89
CA SER A 72 19.79 -5.56 8.53
C SER A 72 19.17 -6.41 7.43
N ALA A 73 19.91 -6.71 6.35
CA ALA A 73 19.43 -7.56 5.26
C ALA A 73 19.09 -8.98 5.72
N LEU A 74 19.87 -9.55 6.65
CA LEU A 74 19.62 -10.87 7.21
C LEU A 74 18.34 -10.89 8.04
N ILE A 75 18.13 -9.87 8.90
CA ILE A 75 16.93 -9.75 9.72
C ILE A 75 15.69 -9.57 8.83
N GLU A 76 15.75 -8.66 7.84
CA GLU A 76 14.67 -8.44 6.90
C GLU A 76 14.31 -9.72 6.14
N ALA A 77 15.31 -10.45 5.62
CA ALA A 77 15.10 -11.71 4.94
C ALA A 77 14.47 -12.78 5.85
N GLN A 78 14.82 -12.82 7.14
CA GLN A 78 14.21 -13.75 8.09
C GLN A 78 12.76 -13.39 8.40
N LEU A 79 12.46 -12.10 8.61
CA LEU A 79 11.09 -11.62 8.82
C LEU A 79 10.21 -11.91 7.60
N PHE A 80 10.72 -11.61 6.40
CA PHE A 80 10.01 -11.84 5.15
C PHE A 80 9.74 -13.33 4.88
N LYS A 81 10.76 -14.19 5.03
CA LYS A 81 10.62 -15.65 4.81
C LYS A 81 9.60 -16.31 5.72
N GLN A 82 9.34 -15.72 6.88
CA GLN A 82 8.37 -16.24 7.85
C GLN A 82 6.97 -15.64 7.67
N GLY A 83 6.72 -14.87 6.60
CA GLY A 83 5.44 -14.21 6.38
C GLY A 83 5.10 -13.23 7.50
N TYR A 84 6.13 -12.57 8.05
CA TYR A 84 5.98 -11.64 9.18
C TYR A 84 5.35 -12.24 10.45
N LYS A 85 5.23 -13.57 10.58
CA LYS A 85 4.61 -14.22 11.75
C LYS A 85 5.19 -13.75 13.08
N ARG A 86 6.50 -13.50 13.12
CA ARG A 86 7.19 -12.97 14.30
C ARG A 86 6.69 -11.59 14.75
N LEU A 87 6.11 -10.79 13.85
CA LEU A 87 5.50 -9.50 14.21
C LEU A 87 4.15 -9.69 14.91
N GLY A 88 3.51 -10.86 14.76
CA GLY A 88 2.29 -11.24 15.45
C GLY A 88 2.50 -11.95 16.78
N GLU A 89 3.76 -12.17 17.19
CA GLU A 89 4.10 -12.81 18.46
C GLU A 89 4.25 -11.75 19.56
N GLY A 90 3.51 -11.88 20.67
CA GLY A 90 3.61 -10.99 21.84
C GLY A 90 2.32 -10.24 22.17
N GLU A 91 2.34 -9.46 23.25
CA GLU A 91 1.17 -8.69 23.75
C GLU A 91 0.75 -7.58 22.78
N ASP A 92 1.72 -6.97 22.09
CA ASP A 92 1.51 -5.93 21.08
C ASP A 92 1.56 -6.47 19.64
N GLY A 93 1.45 -7.79 19.47
CA GLY A 93 1.63 -8.46 18.18
C GLY A 93 0.60 -8.03 17.14
N ILE A 94 1.05 -7.80 15.89
CA ILE A 94 0.18 -7.49 14.76
C ILE A 94 0.18 -8.67 13.78
N GLN A 95 -1.00 -9.23 13.51
CA GLN A 95 -1.21 -10.22 12.44
C GLN A 95 -1.21 -9.53 11.07
N LEU A 96 -0.04 -9.06 10.66
CA LEU A 96 0.12 -8.14 9.52
C LEU A 96 -0.42 -8.72 8.20
N GLU A 97 -0.24 -10.01 7.94
CA GLU A 97 -0.79 -10.65 6.73
C GLU A 97 -2.32 -10.66 6.73
N GLU A 98 -2.94 -10.96 7.87
CA GLU A 98 -4.40 -10.95 8.01
C GLU A 98 -4.95 -9.53 7.84
N TYR A 99 -4.30 -8.55 8.47
CA TYR A 99 -4.65 -7.15 8.33
C TYR A 99 -4.54 -6.67 6.86
N LEU A 100 -3.43 -6.96 6.19
CA LEU A 100 -3.23 -6.60 4.79
C LEU A 100 -4.28 -7.25 3.90
N ASN A 101 -4.58 -8.53 4.11
CA ASN A 101 -5.65 -9.19 3.38
C ASN A 101 -7.02 -8.55 3.63
N LYS A 102 -7.34 -8.17 4.88
CA LYS A 102 -8.58 -7.48 5.21
C LYS A 102 -8.69 -6.14 4.48
N VAL A 103 -7.64 -5.32 4.54
CA VAL A 103 -7.62 -3.99 3.90
C VAL A 103 -7.67 -4.10 2.38
N LEU A 104 -6.89 -5.00 1.77
CA LEU A 104 -6.84 -5.16 0.31
C LEU A 104 -8.14 -5.75 -0.27
N ASN A 105 -8.92 -6.46 0.54
CA ASN A 105 -10.24 -6.97 0.15
C ASN A 105 -11.40 -6.05 0.59
N ASP A 106 -11.10 -4.86 1.11
CA ASP A 106 -12.12 -3.89 1.50
C ASP A 106 -12.84 -3.33 0.26
N SER A 107 -14.17 -3.46 0.27
CA SER A 107 -15.04 -2.93 -0.78
C SER A 107 -15.00 -1.41 -0.87
N GLU A 108 -14.80 -0.70 0.25
CA GLU A 108 -14.73 0.76 0.26
C GLU A 108 -13.43 1.24 -0.40
N LEU A 109 -12.30 0.62 -0.06
CA LEU A 109 -11.02 0.88 -0.73
C LEU A 109 -11.12 0.62 -2.23
N THR A 110 -11.71 -0.51 -2.61
CA THR A 110 -11.92 -0.88 -4.01
C THR A 110 -12.78 0.15 -4.74
N GLN A 111 -13.86 0.62 -4.11
CA GLN A 111 -14.74 1.62 -4.69
C GLN A 111 -14.04 2.98 -4.81
N GLY A 112 -13.30 3.41 -3.79
CA GLY A 112 -12.52 4.66 -3.85
C GLY A 112 -11.47 4.66 -4.95
N ILE A 113 -10.82 3.51 -5.21
CA ILE A 113 -9.92 3.34 -6.35
C ILE A 113 -10.68 3.50 -7.68
N LYS A 114 -11.85 2.85 -7.81
CA LYS A 114 -12.70 2.96 -9.02
C LYS A 114 -13.15 4.39 -9.27
N ASP A 115 -13.56 5.11 -8.24
CA ASP A 115 -14.05 6.49 -8.36
C ASP A 115 -12.93 7.42 -8.85
N LYS A 116 -11.72 7.28 -8.28
CA LYS A 116 -10.53 8.01 -8.75
C LYS A 116 -10.18 7.66 -10.20
N LEU A 117 -10.21 6.38 -10.57
CA LEU A 117 -9.95 5.94 -11.95
C LEU A 117 -11.00 6.47 -12.94
N ASN A 118 -12.28 6.51 -12.54
CA ASN A 118 -13.34 7.07 -13.37
C ASN A 118 -13.17 8.58 -13.58
N GLY A 119 -12.69 9.31 -12.56
CA GLY A 119 -12.35 10.73 -12.68
C GLY A 119 -11.16 11.02 -13.62
N LEU A 120 -10.30 10.03 -13.86
CA LEU A 120 -9.17 10.12 -14.81
C LEU A 120 -9.53 9.70 -16.24
N ARG A 121 -10.70 9.10 -16.46
CA ARG A 121 -11.13 8.73 -17.81
C ARG A 121 -11.41 10.01 -18.60
N PRO A 122 -10.92 10.12 -19.85
CA PRO A 122 -11.40 11.15 -20.76
C PRO A 122 -12.92 11.05 -20.84
N THR A 123 -13.62 12.16 -20.64
CA THR A 123 -15.05 12.24 -20.94
C THR A 123 -15.22 12.10 -22.45
N ASP A 124 -15.52 10.90 -22.92
CA ASP A 124 -15.95 10.69 -24.30
C ASP A 124 -17.32 11.36 -24.51
N GLY A 125 -17.31 12.57 -25.06
CA GLY A 125 -18.46 13.19 -25.73
C GLY A 125 -18.82 14.62 -25.31
N GLY A 126 -18.66 15.57 -26.25
CA GLY A 126 -19.60 16.69 -26.39
C GLY A 126 -19.04 18.13 -26.47
N ASN A 127 -18.36 18.48 -27.56
CA ASN A 127 -18.71 19.69 -28.32
C ASN A 127 -18.04 19.64 -29.70
N GLU A 128 -18.66 18.92 -30.61
CA GLU A 128 -18.57 19.22 -32.04
C GLU A 128 -19.29 20.53 -32.31
N SER A 129 -18.62 21.37 -33.10
CA SER A 129 -19.06 22.65 -33.63
C SER A 129 -20.45 22.57 -34.28
N ILE A 130 -21.36 23.48 -33.91
CA ILE A 130 -22.35 23.98 -34.89
C ILE A 130 -21.84 25.34 -35.36
N GLN A 131 -21.14 25.31 -36.50
CA GLN A 131 -21.07 26.44 -37.41
C GLN A 131 -22.51 26.73 -37.85
N ASN A 132 -23.04 27.91 -37.54
CA ASN A 132 -24.24 28.40 -38.20
C ASN A 132 -23.81 29.54 -39.12
N ASP A 133 -23.33 29.16 -40.30
CA ASP A 133 -23.27 30.02 -41.48
C ASP A 133 -24.64 29.92 -42.16
N GLY A 134 -25.40 31.01 -42.19
CA GLY A 134 -26.76 30.98 -42.73
C GLY A 134 -27.47 32.32 -42.63
N SER A 135 -27.25 33.15 -43.64
CA SER A 135 -27.86 34.44 -43.90
C SER A 135 -29.40 34.44 -43.94
N ALA A 136 -30.00 35.52 -43.43
CA ALA A 136 -31.06 36.28 -44.08
C ALA A 136 -31.11 37.70 -43.50
#